data_AF-A0A1H0LUZ5-F1
#
_entry.id   AF-A0A1H0LUZ5-F1
#
_cell.length_a   1.000
_cell.length_b   1.000
_cell.length_c   1.000
_cell.angle_alpha   90.00
_cell.angle_beta   90.00
_cell.angle_gamma   90.00
#
_symmetry.space_group_name_H-M   'P 1'
#
loop_
_entity.id
_entity.type
_entity.pdbx_description
1 polymer ?
#
loop_
_entity_poly.entity_id
_entity_poly.type
_entity_poly.pdbx_seq_one_letter_code
_entity_poly.pdbx_strand_id
1 'polypeptide(L)'
;MPLRNVRTNIVQSIRAFRVQDLQDAALGLGQHFLYANLANAQSKQDVLDMIAQQFTFPTHFGKNFDALYDCMTDPLHKSGPQPGFVVVLEQIPAHAKFDKEAREQLLDIFREAADYWGDRKIPFRCFYSFL
;
A
#
# COMPACT_ATOMS: atom_id res chain seq x y z
N MET A 1 5.16 -8.51 -19.12
CA MET A 1 5.03 -7.51 -18.04
C MET A 1 3.90 -7.94 -17.12
N PRO A 2 4.19 -8.24 -15.84
CA PRO A 2 3.23 -8.85 -14.91
C PRO A 2 1.97 -7.99 -14.69
N LEU A 3 2.07 -6.67 -14.85
CA LEU A 3 0.94 -5.75 -14.65
C LEU A 3 0.04 -5.56 -15.89
N ARG A 4 0.36 -6.18 -17.04
CA ARG A 4 -0.34 -5.93 -18.31
C ARG A 4 -1.85 -6.25 -18.25
N ASN A 5 -2.24 -7.24 -17.46
CA ASN A 5 -3.63 -7.68 -17.31
C ASN A 5 -4.24 -7.32 -15.94
N VAL A 6 -3.51 -6.59 -15.11
CA VAL A 6 -3.98 -6.16 -13.78
C VAL A 6 -4.68 -4.82 -13.94
N ARG A 7 -5.89 -4.69 -13.38
CA ARG A 7 -6.61 -3.41 -13.33
C ARG A 7 -5.70 -2.33 -12.75
N THR A 8 -5.80 -1.11 -13.28
CA THR A 8 -4.91 -0.01 -12.90
C THR A 8 -5.14 0.46 -11.47
N ASN A 9 -6.35 0.28 -10.93
CA ASN A 9 -6.75 0.68 -9.59
C ASN A 9 -7.37 -0.54 -8.90
N ILE A 10 -6.62 -1.19 -8.02
CA ILE A 10 -7.02 -2.44 -7.38
C ILE A 10 -6.23 -2.72 -6.10
N VAL A 11 -6.88 -3.40 -5.15
CA VAL A 11 -6.26 -4.03 -3.98
C VAL A 11 -6.52 -5.53 -4.05
N GLN A 12 -5.46 -6.34 -4.17
CA GLN A 12 -5.60 -7.79 -4.33
C GLN A 12 -4.50 -8.57 -3.62
N SER A 13 -4.72 -9.87 -3.40
CA SER A 13 -3.69 -10.72 -2.82
C SER A 13 -2.49 -10.87 -3.77
N ILE A 14 -1.27 -10.93 -3.24
CA ILE A 14 -0.03 -11.03 -4.02
C ILE A 14 0.17 -12.39 -4.70
N ARG A 15 -0.57 -13.44 -4.30
CA ARG A 15 -0.40 -14.88 -4.66
C ARG A 15 0.33 -15.23 -5.97
N ALA A 16 -0.05 -14.65 -7.10
CA ALA A 16 0.52 -14.99 -8.42
C ALA A 16 1.72 -14.12 -8.84
N PHE A 17 2.14 -13.19 -8.00
CA PHE A 17 3.16 -12.18 -8.24
C PHE A 17 4.30 -12.34 -7.24
N ARG A 18 5.54 -12.15 -7.69
CA ARG A 18 6.70 -12.01 -6.80
C ARG A 18 6.95 -10.54 -6.57
N VAL A 19 7.41 -10.17 -5.37
CA VAL A 19 7.75 -8.78 -5.02
C VAL A 19 8.75 -8.19 -6.02
N GLN A 20 9.77 -8.96 -6.41
CA GLN A 20 10.75 -8.53 -7.41
C GLN A 20 10.11 -8.20 -8.76
N ASP A 21 9.21 -9.05 -9.25
CA ASP A 21 8.53 -8.83 -10.53
C ASP A 21 7.66 -7.55 -10.50
N LEU A 22 7.08 -7.24 -9.34
CA LEU A 22 6.31 -6.02 -9.12
C LEU A 22 7.20 -4.77 -9.07
N GLN A 23 8.37 -4.88 -8.41
CA GLN A 23 9.36 -3.81 -8.37
C GLN A 23 9.91 -3.50 -9.77
N ASP A 24 10.29 -4.53 -10.53
CA ASP A 24 10.80 -4.38 -11.89
C ASP A 24 9.73 -3.78 -12.83
N ALA A 25 8.46 -4.16 -12.64
CA ALA A 25 7.36 -3.60 -13.39
C ALA A 25 7.08 -2.13 -13.01
N ALA A 26 7.17 -1.78 -11.73
CA ALA A 26 7.04 -0.39 -11.28
C ALA A 26 8.15 0.46 -11.91
N LEU A 27 9.40 0.00 -11.86
CA LEU A 27 10.55 0.65 -12.48
C LEU A 27 10.35 0.83 -13.99
N GLY A 28 9.93 -0.22 -14.70
CA GLY A 28 9.69 -0.18 -16.14
C GLY A 28 8.54 0.74 -16.56
N LEU A 29 7.59 1.01 -15.66
CA LEU A 29 6.50 1.97 -15.87
C LEU A 29 6.81 3.38 -15.34
N GLY A 30 7.97 3.58 -14.71
CA GLY A 30 8.32 4.82 -14.00
C GLY A 30 7.42 5.11 -12.80
N GLN A 31 6.76 4.10 -12.23
CA GLN A 31 5.83 4.22 -11.11
C GLN A 31 6.56 4.14 -9.77
N HIS A 32 5.95 4.75 -8.75
CA HIS A 32 6.42 4.61 -7.38
C HIS A 32 6.24 3.18 -6.90
N PHE A 33 7.30 2.60 -6.33
CA PHE A 33 7.24 1.31 -5.66
C PHE A 33 7.30 1.51 -4.15
N LEU A 34 6.21 1.16 -3.46
CA LEU A 34 6.09 1.24 -2.01
C LEU A 34 6.00 -0.18 -1.46
N TYR A 35 6.94 -0.55 -0.59
CA TYR A 35 7.03 -1.90 -0.03
C TYR A 35 7.08 -1.82 1.49
N ALA A 36 6.30 -2.65 2.17
CA ALA A 36 6.34 -2.83 3.61
C ALA A 36 6.23 -4.31 3.95
N ASN A 37 7.20 -4.84 4.68
CA ASN A 37 7.12 -6.13 5.34
C ASN A 37 6.58 -5.95 6.76
N LEU A 38 5.54 -6.70 7.13
CA LEU A 38 4.83 -6.56 8.40
C LEU A 38 4.92 -7.80 9.30
N ALA A 39 5.79 -8.78 8.98
CA ALA A 39 5.87 -10.03 9.76
C ALA A 39 6.21 -9.83 11.24
N ASN A 40 6.91 -8.76 11.57
CA ASN A 40 7.34 -8.48 12.95
C ASN A 40 6.35 -7.62 13.74
N ALA A 41 5.26 -7.15 13.11
CA ALA A 41 4.27 -6.33 13.79
C ALA A 41 3.46 -7.17 14.79
N GLN A 42 3.34 -6.69 16.04
CA GLN A 42 2.64 -7.40 17.12
C GLN A 42 1.34 -6.70 17.55
N SER A 43 1.05 -5.54 16.96
CA SER A 43 -0.10 -4.71 17.26
C SER A 43 -0.48 -3.85 16.07
N LYS A 44 -1.69 -3.26 16.11
CA LYS A 44 -2.13 -2.26 15.13
C LYS A 44 -1.16 -1.09 15.02
N GLN A 45 -0.55 -0.65 16.13
CA GLN A 45 0.41 0.44 16.06
C GLN A 45 1.73 0.04 15.42
N ASP A 46 2.22 -1.17 15.68
CA ASP A 46 3.43 -1.65 15.01
C ASP A 46 3.22 -1.74 13.50
N VAL A 47 2.04 -2.20 13.04
CA VAL A 47 1.69 -2.22 11.61
C VAL A 47 1.78 -0.82 11.01
N LEU A 48 1.16 0.17 11.66
CA LEU A 48 1.16 1.56 11.18
C LEU A 48 2.56 2.18 11.17
N ASP A 49 3.33 1.98 12.24
CA ASP A 49 4.69 2.48 12.36
C ASP A 49 5.62 1.84 11.33
N MET A 50 5.49 0.52 11.08
CA MET A 50 6.27 -0.19 10.08
C MET A 50 5.95 0.25 8.65
N ILE A 51 4.67 0.52 8.33
CA ILE A 51 4.29 1.07 7.02
C ILE A 51 4.88 2.46 6.86
N ALA A 52 4.70 3.34 7.85
CA ALA A 52 5.19 4.71 7.79
C ALA A 52 6.71 4.76 7.61
N GLN A 53 7.45 3.93 8.35
CA GLN A 53 8.90 3.84 8.25
C GLN A 53 9.35 3.34 6.87
N GLN A 54 8.77 2.24 6.37
CA GLN A 54 9.21 1.61 5.12
C GLN A 54 8.76 2.38 3.88
N PHE A 55 7.63 3.09 3.94
CA PHE A 55 7.20 4.00 2.88
C PHE A 55 7.90 5.37 2.96
N THR A 56 8.78 5.56 3.95
CA THR A 56 9.53 6.81 4.16
C THR A 56 8.61 8.03 4.36
N PHE A 57 7.54 7.85 5.14
CA PHE A 57 6.66 8.95 5.51
C PHE A 57 7.34 9.91 6.50
N PRO A 58 6.86 11.17 6.59
CA PRO A 58 7.37 12.13 7.56
C PRO A 58 7.27 11.62 9.00
N THR A 59 8.22 12.00 9.84
CA THR A 59 8.31 11.59 11.26
C THR A 59 7.10 11.97 12.12
N HIS A 60 6.25 12.88 11.66
CA HIS A 60 5.00 13.28 12.32
C HIS A 60 3.76 12.52 11.80
N PHE A 61 3.94 11.29 11.33
CA PHE A 61 2.83 10.42 10.94
C PHE A 61 1.84 10.27 12.11
N GLY A 62 0.55 10.56 11.87
CA GLY A 62 -0.49 10.64 12.91
C GLY A 62 -0.85 9.32 13.61
N LYS A 63 -0.13 8.23 13.33
CA LYS A 63 -0.26 6.89 13.95
C LYS A 63 -1.71 6.39 14.02
N ASN A 64 -2.49 6.68 12.99
CA ASN A 64 -3.86 6.20 12.83
C ASN A 64 -4.16 5.93 11.35
N PHE A 65 -5.32 5.32 11.09
CA PHE A 65 -5.74 4.93 9.75
C PHE A 65 -6.07 6.12 8.84
N ASP A 66 -6.63 7.19 9.39
CA ASP A 66 -6.90 8.42 8.63
C ASP A 66 -5.59 9.06 8.17
N ALA A 67 -4.58 9.11 9.04
CA ALA A 67 -3.25 9.60 8.71
C ALA A 67 -2.56 8.76 7.63
N LEU A 68 -2.82 7.45 7.60
CA LEU A 68 -2.34 6.56 6.53
C LEU A 68 -2.95 6.96 5.19
N TYR A 69 -4.27 7.14 5.15
CA TYR A 69 -4.99 7.60 3.96
C TYR A 69 -4.48 8.97 3.48
N ASP A 70 -4.35 9.93 4.40
CA ASP A 70 -3.87 11.27 4.10
C ASP A 70 -2.47 11.24 3.49
N CYS A 71 -1.55 10.46 4.06
CA CYS A 71 -0.19 10.33 3.54
C CYS A 71 -0.14 9.68 2.15
N MET A 72 -1.07 8.78 1.85
CA MET A 72 -1.16 8.08 0.56
C MET A 72 -1.87 8.90 -0.53
N THR A 73 -2.42 10.08 -0.22
CA THR A 73 -3.23 10.86 -1.16
C THR A 73 -2.72 12.30 -1.27
N ASP A 74 -3.00 13.13 -0.28
CA ASP A 74 -3.02 14.59 -0.41
C ASP A 74 -1.63 15.23 -0.59
N PRO A 75 -0.58 14.85 0.15
CA PRO A 75 0.78 15.34 -0.06
C PRO A 75 1.37 14.90 -1.40
N LEU A 76 1.13 13.65 -1.81
CA LEU A 76 1.59 13.12 -3.08
C LEU A 76 0.91 13.84 -4.25
N HIS A 77 -0.38 14.12 -4.13
CA HIS A 77 -1.11 14.87 -5.16
C HIS A 77 -0.56 16.30 -5.31
N LYS A 78 -0.25 16.96 -4.19
CA LYS A 78 0.34 18.31 -4.17
C LYS A 78 1.80 18.36 -4.64
N SER A 79 2.48 17.21 -4.70
CA SER A 79 3.88 17.11 -5.14
C SER A 79 4.07 17.09 -6.66
N GLY A 80 2.99 17.22 -7.43
CA GLY A 80 3.00 17.28 -8.90
C GLY A 80 2.42 16.03 -9.57
N PRO A 81 2.58 15.89 -10.90
CA PRO A 81 2.06 14.74 -11.65
C PRO A 81 2.62 13.42 -11.10
N GLN A 82 1.73 12.52 -10.70
CA GLN A 82 2.12 11.21 -10.18
C GLN A 82 2.11 10.18 -11.32
N PRO A 83 3.19 9.43 -11.54
CA PRO A 83 3.27 8.41 -12.60
C PRO A 83 2.41 7.16 -12.29
N GLY A 84 1.98 7.02 -11.04
CA GLY A 84 1.23 5.89 -10.50
C GLY A 84 2.01 5.14 -9.44
N PHE A 85 1.35 4.18 -8.81
CA PHE A 85 1.82 3.50 -7.61
C PHE A 85 1.67 1.99 -7.74
N VAL A 86 2.71 1.29 -7.32
CA VAL A 86 2.72 -0.14 -7.04
C VAL A 86 3.06 -0.31 -5.56
N VAL A 87 2.07 -0.73 -4.79
CA VAL A 87 2.15 -0.87 -3.33
C VAL A 87 2.15 -2.35 -2.98
N VAL A 88 3.03 -2.75 -2.06
CA VAL A 88 3.15 -4.13 -1.57
C VAL A 88 3.15 -4.14 -0.05
N LEU A 89 2.15 -4.81 0.54
CA LEU A 89 2.03 -5.07 1.97
C LEU A 89 2.26 -6.56 2.22
N GLU A 90 3.47 -6.92 2.62
CA GLU A 90 3.84 -8.31 2.83
C GLU A 90 3.62 -8.75 4.28
N GLN A 91 3.11 -9.97 4.47
CA GLN A 91 3.01 -10.62 5.77
C GLN A 91 2.16 -9.84 6.79
N ILE A 92 1.00 -9.32 6.36
CA ILE A 92 0.03 -8.68 7.25
C ILE A 92 -0.30 -9.66 8.40
N PRO A 93 -0.11 -9.28 9.67
CA PRO A 93 -0.33 -10.17 10.81
C PRO A 93 -1.77 -10.69 10.86
N ALA A 94 -1.95 -11.95 11.25
CA ALA A 94 -3.27 -12.56 11.39
C ALA A 94 -3.59 -13.03 12.83
N HIS A 95 -2.97 -12.43 13.84
CA HIS A 95 -3.11 -12.80 15.25
C HIS A 95 -4.19 -12.00 15.99
N ALA A 96 -4.55 -12.39 17.22
CA ALA A 96 -5.64 -11.76 18.00
C ALA A 96 -5.51 -10.24 18.20
N LYS A 97 -4.30 -9.69 18.29
CA LYS A 97 -4.07 -8.22 18.40
C LYS A 97 -4.20 -7.44 17.08
N PHE A 98 -4.40 -8.15 15.97
CA PHE A 98 -4.64 -7.62 14.63
C PHE A 98 -5.62 -8.56 13.92
N ASP A 99 -6.84 -8.53 14.43
CA ASP A 99 -7.90 -9.44 14.05
C ASP A 99 -8.43 -9.18 12.63
N LYS A 100 -9.48 -9.90 12.25
CA LYS A 100 -10.07 -9.77 10.91
C LYS A 100 -10.58 -8.35 10.65
N GLU A 101 -11.16 -7.69 11.64
CA GLU A 101 -11.70 -6.35 11.47
C GLU A 101 -10.58 -5.34 11.23
N ALA A 102 -9.51 -5.39 12.02
CA ALA A 102 -8.34 -4.52 11.83
C ALA A 102 -7.67 -4.73 10.46
N ARG A 103 -7.63 -5.98 9.97
CA ARG A 103 -7.11 -6.29 8.63
C ARG A 103 -7.98 -5.71 7.52
N GLU A 104 -9.29 -5.88 7.61
CA GLU A 104 -10.19 -5.30 6.60
C GLU A 104 -10.14 -3.77 6.64
N GLN A 105 -10.12 -3.14 7.81
CA GLN A 105 -9.94 -1.68 7.93
C GLN A 105 -8.65 -1.21 7.26
N LEU A 106 -7.53 -1.92 7.47
CA LEU A 106 -6.28 -1.61 6.79
C LEU A 106 -6.43 -1.69 5.27
N LEU A 107 -7.02 -2.78 4.76
CA LEU A 107 -7.21 -2.98 3.32
C LEU A 107 -8.19 -1.98 2.71
N ASP A 108 -9.24 -1.60 3.43
CA ASP A 108 -10.22 -0.61 3.00
C ASP A 108 -9.57 0.76 2.75
N ILE A 109 -8.62 1.19 3.60
CA ILE A 109 -7.86 2.42 3.37
C ILE A 109 -7.12 2.40 2.03
N PHE A 110 -6.48 1.27 1.70
CA PHE A 110 -5.80 1.13 0.41
C PHE A 110 -6.78 1.04 -0.76
N ARG A 111 -8.01 0.55 -0.55
CA ARG A 111 -9.08 0.54 -1.56
C ARG A 111 -9.56 1.96 -1.82
N GLU A 112 -9.83 2.72 -0.77
CA GLU A 112 -10.20 4.14 -0.86
C GLU A 112 -9.09 4.96 -1.53
N ALA A 113 -7.82 4.73 -1.18
CA ALA A 113 -6.70 5.36 -1.86
C ALA A 113 -6.64 4.97 -3.35
N ALA A 114 -6.89 3.71 -3.69
CA ALA A 114 -6.93 3.26 -5.07
C ALA A 114 -8.02 3.96 -5.89
N ASP A 115 -9.20 4.16 -5.28
CA ASP A 115 -10.32 4.87 -5.88
C ASP A 115 -10.01 6.37 -6.03
N TYR A 116 -9.45 7.02 -5.00
CA TYR A 116 -9.00 8.42 -5.04
C TYR A 116 -8.06 8.71 -6.22
N TRP A 117 -7.08 7.82 -6.44
CA TRP A 117 -6.14 7.93 -7.55
C TRP A 117 -6.80 7.56 -8.88
N GLY A 118 -7.74 6.62 -8.87
CA GLY A 118 -8.51 6.19 -10.04
C GLY A 118 -9.35 7.31 -10.63
N ASP A 119 -10.04 8.08 -9.79
CA ASP A 119 -10.82 9.27 -10.20
C ASP A 119 -9.94 10.33 -10.88
N ARG A 120 -8.65 10.36 -10.52
CA ARG A 120 -7.62 11.25 -11.10
C ARG A 120 -6.89 10.63 -12.29
N LYS A 121 -7.31 9.43 -12.73
CA LYS A 121 -6.70 8.64 -13.81
C LYS A 121 -5.24 8.28 -13.54
N ILE A 122 -4.87 8.14 -12.27
CA ILE A 122 -3.54 7.74 -11.82
C ILE A 122 -3.60 6.26 -11.42
N PRO A 123 -2.76 5.39 -12.01
CA PRO A 123 -2.74 3.97 -11.64
C PRO A 123 -2.30 3.78 -10.18
N PHE A 124 -3.02 2.95 -9.45
CA PHE A 124 -2.70 2.55 -8.09
C PHE A 124 -2.97 1.06 -7.87
N ARG A 125 -1.91 0.25 -7.79
CA ARG A 125 -2.05 -1.20 -7.60
C ARG A 125 -1.46 -1.60 -6.27
N CYS A 126 -2.31 -2.06 -5.35
CA CYS A 126 -1.89 -2.58 -4.06
C CYS A 126 -1.98 -4.11 -4.03
N PHE A 127 -0.90 -4.74 -3.58
CA PHE A 127 -0.79 -6.18 -3.41
C PHE A 127 -0.55 -6.50 -1.95
N TYR A 128 -1.26 -7.48 -1.41
CA TYR A 128 -1.09 -7.86 0.00
C TYR A 128 -0.91 -9.37 0.21
N SER A 129 -0.22 -9.77 1.27
CA SER A 129 -0.22 -11.14 1.79
C SER A 129 -0.52 -11.15 3.29
N PHE A 130 -1.04 -12.27 3.78
CA PHE A 130 -1.21 -12.53 5.21
C PHE A 130 -0.11 -13.45 5.72
N LEU A 131 0.22 -13.30 7.00
CA LEU A 131 1.04 -14.26 7.75
C LEU A 131 0.25 -15.53 8.09
#